data_AF-A0AAV7ZA46-F1
#
_entry.id   AF-A0AAV7ZA46-F1
#
_cell.length_a   1.000
_cell.length_b   1.000
_cell.length_c   1.000
_cell.angle_alpha   90.00
_cell.angle_beta   90.00
_cell.angle_gamma   90.00
#
_symmetry.space_group_name_H-M   'P 1'
#
loop_
_entity.id
_entity.type
_entity.pdbx_description
1 polymer ?
#
loop_
_entity_poly.entity_id
_entity_poly.type
_entity_poly.pdbx_seq_one_letter_code
_entity_poly.pdbx_strand_id
1 'polypeptide(L)'
;MNVKISGYQKQLKHIEYIVIVTEQSQKWGVWIRYSDFRNLHKILKQKFPSELKQIRLPPKKLIGNFDEDFIEQRRSGLEEYINALLQDEDVAECMEINKFLKPSEPSKLVENDLLEKEMKKIVNKQEKKN
;
A
#
# COMPACT_ATOMS: atom_id res chain seq x y z
N MET A 1 -12.41 -5.66 -1.23
CA MET A 1 -11.50 -4.55 -1.65
C MET A 1 -10.23 -5.15 -2.26
N ASN A 2 -9.66 -4.58 -3.31
CA ASN A 2 -8.40 -5.04 -3.92
C ASN A 2 -7.37 -3.91 -3.92
N VAL A 3 -6.11 -4.21 -3.60
CA VAL A 3 -5.03 -3.23 -3.52
C VAL A 3 -3.86 -3.62 -4.41
N LYS A 4 -3.39 -2.65 -5.20
CA LYS A 4 -2.13 -2.71 -5.97
C LYS A 4 -1.21 -1.56 -5.61
N ILE A 5 0.08 -1.81 -5.52
CA ILE A 5 1.08 -0.77 -5.29
C ILE A 5 1.92 -0.61 -6.56
N SER A 6 1.68 0.41 -7.37
CA SER A 6 2.20 0.45 -8.76
C SER A 6 3.57 1.11 -8.92
N GLY A 7 3.91 2.04 -8.02
CA GLY A 7 5.08 2.88 -8.16
C GLY A 7 5.39 3.65 -6.88
N TYR A 8 6.30 4.60 -6.99
CA TYR A 8 6.75 5.41 -5.86
C TYR A 8 7.21 6.80 -6.30
N GLN A 9 7.29 7.73 -5.36
CA GLN A 9 7.95 9.03 -5.51
C GLN A 9 8.99 9.24 -4.41
N LYS A 10 10.12 9.85 -4.78
CA LYS A 10 11.18 10.23 -3.86
C LYS A 10 10.84 11.62 -3.30
N GLN A 11 10.54 11.70 -2.01
CA GLN A 11 10.46 12.96 -1.25
C GLN A 11 11.81 13.27 -0.62
N LEU A 12 12.01 14.48 -0.12
CA LEU A 12 13.29 14.93 0.45
C LEU A 12 13.81 14.00 1.57
N LYS A 13 12.91 13.44 2.39
CA LYS A 13 13.27 12.64 3.58
C LYS A 13 12.76 11.20 3.55
N HIS A 14 11.94 10.84 2.57
CA HIS A 14 11.27 9.55 2.54
C HIS A 14 10.81 9.16 1.13
N ILE A 15 10.34 7.93 1.01
CA ILE A 15 9.68 7.39 -0.19
C ILE A 15 8.20 7.25 0.10
N GLU A 16 7.36 7.66 -0.85
CA GLU A 16 5.92 7.40 -0.84
C GLU A 16 5.57 6.47 -1.99
N TYR A 17 4.67 5.53 -1.74
CA TYR A 17 4.20 4.54 -2.69
C TYR A 17 2.81 4.92 -3.21
N ILE A 18 2.55 4.61 -4.48
CA ILE A 18 1.23 4.74 -5.10
C ILE A 18 0.43 3.50 -4.75
N VAL A 19 -0.51 3.62 -3.81
CA VAL A 19 -1.43 2.56 -3.40
C VAL A 19 -2.76 2.76 -4.11
N ILE A 20 -3.04 1.91 -5.10
CA ILE A 20 -4.27 1.91 -5.87
C ILE A 20 -5.27 0.98 -5.20
N VAL A 21 -6.40 1.53 -4.80
CA VAL A 21 -7.50 0.80 -4.18
C VAL A 21 -8.61 0.64 -5.21
N THR A 22 -9.13 -0.56 -5.34
CA THR A 22 -10.35 -0.86 -6.09
C THR A 22 -11.37 -1.44 -5.13
N GLU A 23 -12.49 -0.73 -5.00
CA GLU A 23 -13.63 -1.14 -4.18
C GLU A 23 -14.90 -0.99 -4.99
N GLN A 24 -15.60 -2.11 -5.20
CA GLN A 24 -16.79 -2.15 -6.06
C GLN A 24 -16.50 -1.52 -7.43
N SER A 25 -17.18 -0.42 -7.77
CA SER A 25 -17.02 0.33 -9.02
C SER A 25 -16.11 1.56 -8.90
N GLN A 26 -15.52 1.80 -7.73
CA GLN A 26 -14.67 2.95 -7.45
C GLN A 26 -13.19 2.56 -7.43
N LYS A 27 -12.36 3.46 -7.95
CA LYS A 27 -10.90 3.33 -7.95
C LYS A 27 -10.30 4.67 -7.59
N TRP A 28 -9.30 4.65 -6.71
CA TRP A 28 -8.53 5.82 -6.34
C TRP A 28 -7.11 5.41 -6.00
N GLY A 29 -6.17 6.36 -6.09
CA GLY A 29 -4.81 6.17 -5.63
C GLY A 29 -4.55 6.98 -4.38
N VAL A 30 -3.69 6.46 -3.51
CA VAL A 30 -3.24 7.11 -2.28
C VAL A 30 -1.72 7.08 -2.20
N TRP A 31 -1.13 8.20 -1.80
CA TRP A 31 0.29 8.30 -1.47
C TRP A 31 0.55 7.86 -0.02
N ILE A 32 1.28 6.77 0.16
CA ILE A 32 1.56 6.21 1.49
C ILE A 32 3.06 5.91 1.64
N ARG A 33 3.69 6.39 2.73
CA ARG A 33 5.08 6.02 3.05
C ARG A 33 5.15 4.80 3.97
N TYR A 34 6.29 4.12 3.96
CA TYR A 34 6.54 2.92 4.78
C TYR A 34 6.23 3.12 6.29
N SER A 35 6.55 4.28 6.86
CA SER A 35 6.28 4.53 8.28
C SER A 35 4.78 4.56 8.61
N ASP A 36 3.92 4.89 7.65
CA ASP A 36 2.49 4.89 7.86
C ASP A 36 1.98 3.44 7.93
N PHE A 37 2.44 2.55 7.04
CA PHE A 37 2.22 1.10 7.15
C PHE A 37 2.71 0.53 8.49
N ARG A 38 3.88 0.98 8.96
CA ARG A 38 4.41 0.56 10.27
C ARG A 38 3.52 0.99 11.43
N ASN A 39 2.95 2.19 11.37
CA ASN A 39 2.05 2.69 12.39
C ASN A 39 0.73 1.91 12.38
N LEU A 40 0.16 1.68 11.19
CA LEU A 40 -1.01 0.83 11.01
C LEU A 40 -0.75 -0.58 11.60
N HIS A 41 0.35 -1.23 11.25
CA HIS A 41 0.70 -2.56 11.76
C HIS A 41 0.72 -2.62 13.28
N LYS A 42 1.28 -1.60 13.96
CA LYS A 42 1.32 -1.56 15.42
C LYS A 42 -0.09 -1.49 16.03
N ILE A 43 -0.96 -0.66 15.45
CA ILE A 43 -2.33 -0.48 15.94
C ILE A 43 -3.11 -1.78 15.72
N LEU A 44 -3.06 -2.34 14.51
CA LEU A 44 -3.73 -3.59 14.19
C LEU A 44 -3.24 -4.75 15.05
N LYS A 45 -1.94 -4.82 15.37
CA LYS A 45 -1.39 -5.90 16.21
C LYS A 45 -1.88 -5.84 17.66
N GLN A 46 -2.27 -4.65 18.14
CA GLN A 46 -2.89 -4.50 19.46
C GLN A 46 -4.37 -4.89 19.42
N LYS A 47 -5.07 -4.57 18.33
CA LYS A 47 -6.51 -4.78 18.16
C LYS A 47 -6.87 -6.21 17.74
N PHE A 48 -6.04 -6.81 16.89
CA PHE A 48 -6.23 -8.11 16.22
C PHE A 48 -4.97 -8.97 16.36
N PRO A 49 -4.55 -9.32 17.59
CA PRO A 49 -3.28 -10.00 17.83
C PRO A 49 -3.22 -11.42 17.23
N SER A 50 -4.36 -12.10 17.13
CA SER A 50 -4.46 -13.46 16.59
C SER A 50 -4.33 -13.46 15.07
N GLU A 51 -5.02 -12.54 14.42
CA GLU A 51 -5.10 -12.35 12.97
C GLU A 51 -3.73 -11.89 12.44
N LEU A 52 -3.04 -11.00 13.17
CA LEU A 52 -1.71 -10.53 12.81
C LEU A 52 -0.56 -11.46 13.22
N LYS A 53 -0.84 -12.60 13.85
CA LYS A 53 0.21 -13.51 14.37
C LYS A 53 1.17 -13.99 13.28
N GLN A 54 0.68 -14.24 12.07
CA GLN A 54 1.47 -14.73 10.94
C GLN A 54 1.75 -13.66 9.88
N ILE A 55 1.05 -12.53 9.92
CA ILE A 55 1.24 -11.44 8.97
C ILE A 55 2.52 -10.67 9.33
N ARG A 56 3.39 -10.46 8.34
CA ARG A 56 4.69 -9.79 8.51
C ARG A 56 4.75 -8.52 7.69
N LEU A 57 5.12 -7.42 8.34
CA LEU A 57 5.46 -6.19 7.65
C LEU A 57 6.88 -6.31 7.07
N PRO A 58 7.15 -5.83 5.84
CA PRO A 58 8.50 -5.79 5.29
C PRO A 58 9.47 -5.04 6.22
N PRO A 59 10.73 -5.48 6.34
CA PRO A 59 11.66 -4.91 7.31
C PRO A 59 12.07 -3.46 6.98
N LYS A 60 12.42 -2.71 8.04
CA LYS A 60 13.06 -1.41 7.90
C LYS A 60 14.53 -1.61 7.50
N LYS A 61 15.04 -0.78 6.59
CA LYS A 61 16.48 -0.63 6.35
C LYS A 61 16.99 0.59 7.12
N LEU A 62 18.11 0.42 7.82
CA LEU A 62 18.77 1.50 8.56
C LEU A 62 19.69 2.34 7.66
N ILE A 63 20.08 1.83 6.49
CA ILE A 63 20.94 2.49 5.48
C ILE A 63 20.41 2.15 4.07
N GLY A 64 20.51 3.07 3.10
CA GLY A 64 20.19 2.81 1.69
C GLY A 64 18.69 2.76 1.36
N ASN A 65 17.86 3.61 1.97
CA ASN A 65 16.41 3.66 1.70
C ASN A 65 16.04 4.25 0.32
N PHE A 66 17.00 4.80 -0.42
CA PHE A 66 16.83 5.35 -1.78
C PHE A 66 17.34 4.41 -2.90
N ASP A 67 17.82 3.24 -2.51
CA ASP A 67 18.24 2.16 -3.42
C ASP A 67 17.01 1.58 -4.16
N GLU A 68 17.06 1.53 -5.49
CA GLU A 68 15.87 1.25 -6.31
C GLU A 68 15.40 -0.19 -6.20
N ASP A 69 16.33 -1.15 -6.19
CA ASP A 69 16.02 -2.58 -5.99
C ASP A 69 15.33 -2.79 -4.66
N PHE A 70 15.82 -2.11 -3.62
CA PHE A 70 15.22 -2.18 -2.30
C PHE A 70 13.84 -1.51 -2.23
N ILE A 71 13.65 -0.37 -2.91
CA ILE A 71 12.34 0.29 -2.99
C ILE A 71 11.32 -0.66 -3.64
N GLU A 72 11.71 -1.34 -4.71
CA GLU A 72 10.85 -2.28 -5.43
C GLU A 72 10.55 -3.54 -4.61
N GLN A 73 11.56 -4.11 -3.94
CA GLN A 73 11.36 -5.23 -3.02
C GLN A 73 10.38 -4.87 -1.89
N ARG A 74 10.56 -3.68 -1.29
CA ARG A 74 9.64 -3.18 -0.25
C ARG A 74 8.25 -2.92 -0.82
N ARG A 75 8.13 -2.37 -2.03
CA ARG A 75 6.83 -2.14 -2.71
C ARG A 75 6.07 -3.46 -2.84
N SER A 76 6.71 -4.52 -3.34
CA SER A 76 6.11 -5.85 -3.47
C SER A 76 5.69 -6.41 -2.12
N GLY A 77 6.58 -6.38 -1.12
CA GLY A 77 6.25 -6.88 0.22
C GLY A 77 5.15 -6.07 0.92
N LEU A 78 5.02 -4.77 0.64
CA LEU A 78 3.91 -3.95 1.16
C LEU A 78 2.59 -4.32 0.49
N GLU A 79 2.59 -4.64 -0.81
CA GLU A 79 1.41 -5.13 -1.53
C GLU A 79 0.96 -6.49 -0.99
N GLU A 80 1.89 -7.41 -0.76
CA GLU A 80 1.60 -8.71 -0.13
C GLU A 80 1.05 -8.52 1.30
N TYR A 81 1.69 -7.66 2.09
CA TYR A 81 1.27 -7.36 3.46
C TYR A 81 -0.16 -6.81 3.54
N ILE A 82 -0.49 -5.78 2.75
CA ILE A 82 -1.82 -5.18 2.82
C ILE A 82 -2.90 -6.12 2.28
N ASN A 83 -2.61 -6.88 1.21
CA ASN A 83 -3.56 -7.87 0.70
C ASN A 83 -3.79 -9.03 1.67
N ALA A 84 -2.79 -9.43 2.45
CA ALA A 84 -2.93 -10.43 3.51
C ALA A 84 -3.83 -9.93 4.66
N LEU A 85 -3.70 -8.65 5.06
CA LEU A 85 -4.60 -8.05 6.05
C LEU A 85 -6.05 -8.04 5.57
N LEU A 86 -6.26 -7.75 4.28
CA LEU A 86 -7.60 -7.66 3.68
C LEU A 86 -8.26 -9.02 3.42
N GLN A 87 -7.61 -10.15 3.74
CA GLN A 87 -8.24 -11.47 3.70
C GLN A 87 -9.14 -11.73 4.90
N ASP A 88 -8.90 -11.03 6.01
CA ASP A 88 -9.70 -11.13 7.23
C ASP A 88 -10.74 -10.00 7.24
N GLU A 89 -12.01 -10.35 7.40
CA GLU A 89 -13.14 -9.42 7.26
C GLU A 89 -13.15 -8.37 8.38
N ASP A 90 -12.91 -8.80 9.63
CA ASP A 90 -12.87 -7.90 10.79
C ASP A 90 -11.72 -6.88 10.67
N VAL A 91 -10.56 -7.32 10.18
CA VAL A 91 -9.43 -6.44 9.89
C VAL A 91 -9.74 -5.53 8.71
N ALA A 92 -10.31 -6.04 7.62
CA ALA A 92 -10.59 -5.25 6.41
C ALA A 92 -11.62 -4.13 6.64
N GLU A 93 -12.62 -4.37 7.49
CA GLU A 93 -13.69 -3.41 7.76
C GLU A 93 -13.37 -2.43 8.89
N CYS A 94 -12.28 -2.67 9.64
CA CYS A 94 -11.92 -1.83 10.76
C CYS A 94 -11.66 -0.36 10.34
N MET A 95 -11.92 0.55 11.29
CA MET A 95 -11.76 1.99 11.05
C MET A 95 -10.32 2.37 10.68
N GLU A 96 -9.32 1.62 11.14
CA GLU A 96 -7.91 1.89 10.88
C GLU A 96 -7.54 1.61 9.43
N ILE A 97 -8.03 0.49 8.85
CA ILE A 97 -7.86 0.19 7.43
C ILE A 97 -8.60 1.21 6.57
N ASN A 98 -9.84 1.54 6.93
CA ASN A 98 -10.63 2.52 6.19
C ASN A 98 -9.95 3.90 6.18
N LYS A 99 -9.49 4.42 7.33
CA LYS A 99 -8.75 5.70 7.38
C LYS A 99 -7.44 5.67 6.60
N PHE A 100 -6.76 4.52 6.61
CA PHE A 100 -5.48 4.34 5.94
C PHE A 100 -5.62 4.29 4.40
N LEU A 101 -6.65 3.62 3.89
CA LEU A 101 -6.88 3.45 2.45
C LEU A 101 -7.81 4.49 1.85
N LYS A 102 -8.59 5.23 2.66
CA LYS A 102 -9.53 6.27 2.24
C LYS A 102 -9.27 7.57 3.01
N PRO A 103 -8.12 8.24 2.80
CA PRO A 103 -7.81 9.46 3.52
C PRO A 103 -8.79 10.57 3.14
N SER A 104 -9.21 11.37 4.13
CA SER A 104 -10.05 12.55 3.92
C SER A 104 -9.27 13.76 3.36
N GLU A 105 -7.93 13.72 3.46
CA GLU A 105 -7.04 14.79 3.00
C GLU A 105 -6.79 14.68 1.48
N PRO A 106 -7.20 15.66 0.65
CA PRO A 106 -7.01 15.58 -0.80
C PRO A 106 -5.54 15.49 -1.22
N SER A 107 -4.62 16.07 -0.44
CA SER A 107 -3.17 16.03 -0.70
C SER A 107 -2.57 14.62 -0.64
N LYS A 108 -3.30 13.66 -0.04
CA LYS A 108 -2.91 12.25 0.00
C LYS A 108 -3.41 11.47 -1.20
N LEU A 109 -4.34 12.01 -1.97
CA LEU A 109 -4.88 11.35 -3.15
C LEU A 109 -3.92 11.51 -4.34
N VAL A 110 -3.86 10.47 -5.16
CA VAL A 110 -3.13 10.50 -6.43
C VAL A 110 -4.02 11.15 -7.46
N GLU A 111 -3.48 12.12 -8.21
CA GLU A 111 -4.17 12.78 -9.31
C GLU A 111 -4.63 11.79 -10.38
N ASN A 112 -5.79 12.05 -11.00
CA ASN A 112 -6.44 11.14 -11.94
C ASN A 112 -5.53 10.76 -13.12
N ASP A 113 -4.85 11.73 -13.73
CA ASP A 113 -3.95 11.48 -14.87
C ASP A 113 -2.82 10.50 -14.53
N LEU A 114 -2.24 10.64 -13.33
CA LEU A 114 -1.22 9.73 -12.84
C LEU A 114 -1.82 8.36 -12.50
N LEU A 115 -2.98 8.32 -11.85
CA LEU A 115 -3.68 7.07 -11.55
C LEU A 115 -3.95 6.26 -12.81
N GLU A 116 -4.49 6.88 -13.87
CA GLU A 116 -4.74 6.23 -15.15
C GLU A 116 -3.45 5.70 -15.79
N LYS A 117 -2.38 6.50 -15.75
CA LYS A 117 -1.06 6.10 -16.27
C LYS A 117 -0.53 4.86 -15.55
N GLU A 118 -0.62 4.82 -14.22
CA GLU A 118 -0.17 3.69 -13.43
C GLU A 118 -1.03 2.44 -13.65
N MET A 119 -2.35 2.62 -13.76
CA MET A 119 -3.26 1.51 -14.08
C MET A 119 -2.95 0.88 -15.45
N LYS A 120 -2.67 1.70 -16.48
CA LYS A 120 -2.26 1.20 -17.80
C LYS A 120 -0.98 0.36 -17.72
N LYS A 121 -0.01 0.75 -16.89
CA LYS A 121 1.21 -0.05 -16.66
C LYS A 121 0.91 -1.42 -16.06
N ILE A 122 -0.01 -1.48 -15.08
CA ILE A 122 -0.42 -2.74 -14.44
C ILE A 122 -1.02 -3.69 -15.49
N VAL A 123 -1.96 -3.21 -16.30
CA VAL A 123 -2.64 -4.01 -17.33
C VAL A 123 -1.64 -4.56 -18.34
N ASN A 124 -0.77 -3.70 -18.90
CA ASN A 124 0.22 -4.11 -19.89
C ASN A 124 1.23 -5.15 -19.34
N LYS A 125 1.50 -5.14 -18.03
CA LYS A 125 2.39 -6.12 -17.38
C LYS A 125 1.71 -7.49 -17.20
N GLN A 126 0.39 -7.53 -17.11
CA GLN A 126 -0.39 -8.77 -17.03
C GLN A 126 -0.53 -9.43 -18.40
N GLU A 127 -0.76 -8.66 -19.45
CA GLU A 127 -0.85 -9.17 -20.83
C GLU A 127 0.45 -9.81 -21.33
N LYS A 128 1.61 -9.27 -20.92
CA LYS A 128 2.92 -9.83 -21.28
C LYS A 128 3.32 -11.11 -20.53
N LYS A 129 2.53 -11.53 -19.54
CA LYS A 129 2.77 -12.76 -18.76
C LYS A 129 1.87 -13.93 -19.19
N ASN A 130 0.96 -13.71 -20.13
CA ASN A 130 0.12 -14.72 -20.76
C ASN A 130 0.63 -15.01 -22.18
#